data_AF-A0A966V5C1-F1
#
_entry.id   AF-A0A966V5C1-F1
#
_cell.length_a   1.000
_cell.length_b   1.000
_cell.length_c   1.000
_cell.angle_alpha   90.00
_cell.angle_beta   90.00
_cell.angle_gamma   90.00
#
_symmetry.space_group_name_H-M   'P 1'
#
loop_
_entity.id
_entity.type
_entity.pdbx_description
1 polymer ?
#
loop_
_entity_poly.entity_id
_entity_poly.type
_entity_poly.pdbx_seq_one_letter_code
_entity_poly.pdbx_strand_id
1 'polypeptide(L)'
;KFSEIVQESLSGLELLLNNVSDPRSMRDALQAATAFVTSPDRFKNRLDRAVIIAGTRGRAAFADELAKAQTALTDRMMVLLLDAQERGLVRLRHSPRTVAQMIQAVTFGRIVAELEQHPSPESVQSWISMVTELLDHLLFDGLLDG
;
A
#
# COMPACT_ATOMS: atom_id res chain seq x y z
N LYS A 1 3.82 18.20 4.15
CA LYS A 1 4.11 17.57 2.84
C LYS A 1 4.26 16.06 2.92
N PHE A 2 5.37 15.47 3.40
CA PHE A 2 5.46 13.99 3.48
C PHE A 2 4.52 13.40 4.56
N SER A 3 4.42 14.07 5.71
CA SER A 3 3.45 13.72 6.75
C SER A 3 2.00 13.73 6.27
N GLU A 4 1.61 14.66 5.41
CA GLU A 4 0.27 14.71 4.80
C GLU A 4 0.02 13.49 3.89
N ILE A 5 0.99 13.13 3.04
CA ILE A 5 0.90 11.93 2.18
C ILE A 5 0.75 10.66 3.03
N VAL A 6 1.49 10.58 4.14
CA VAL A 6 1.38 9.48 5.12
C VAL A 6 -0.01 9.43 5.74
N GLN A 7 -0.54 10.57 6.21
CA GLN A 7 -1.86 10.65 6.84
C GLN A 7 -3.00 10.29 5.89
N GLU A 8 -2.93 10.72 4.63
CA GLU A 8 -3.91 10.36 3.59
C GLU A 8 -3.94 8.84 3.38
N SER A 9 -2.76 8.22 3.28
CA SER A 9 -2.63 6.76 3.07
C SER A 9 -3.19 5.97 4.25
N LEU A 10 -2.94 6.43 5.48
CA LEU A 10 -3.44 5.80 6.70
C LEU A 10 -4.96 5.93 6.84
N SER A 11 -5.50 7.12 6.57
CA SER A 11 -6.94 7.38 6.66
C SER A 11 -7.73 6.47 5.71
N GLY A 12 -7.21 6.24 4.49
CA GLY A 12 -7.82 5.32 3.53
C GLY A 12 -7.84 3.87 4.01
N LEU A 13 -6.74 3.38 4.58
CA LEU A 13 -6.66 2.01 5.12
C LEU A 13 -7.52 1.80 6.36
N GLU A 14 -7.60 2.80 7.25
CA GLU A 14 -8.47 2.76 8.43
C GLU A 14 -9.95 2.72 8.02
N LEU A 15 -10.34 3.56 7.07
CA LEU A 15 -11.71 3.57 6.56
C LEU A 15 -12.07 2.24 5.89
N LEU A 16 -11.15 1.64 5.14
CA LEU A 16 -11.33 0.30 4.57
C LEU A 16 -11.61 -0.73 5.66
N LEU A 17 -10.71 -0.83 6.64
CA LEU A 17 -10.78 -1.84 7.70
C LEU A 17 -12.03 -1.71 8.59
N ASN A 18 -12.52 -0.48 8.79
CA ASN A 18 -13.75 -0.21 9.56
C ASN A 18 -15.04 -0.63 8.84
N ASN A 19 -15.01 -0.80 7.51
CA ASN A 19 -16.19 -1.08 6.69
C ASN A 19 -16.31 -2.55 6.21
N VAL A 20 -15.44 -3.43 6.71
CA VAL A 20 -15.40 -4.86 6.32
C VAL A 20 -15.67 -5.76 7.53
N SER A 21 -16.33 -6.89 7.29
CA SER A 21 -16.80 -7.80 8.36
C SER A 21 -16.33 -9.24 8.21
N ASP A 22 -15.87 -9.62 7.03
CA ASP A 22 -15.50 -10.98 6.67
C ASP A 22 -14.35 -10.99 5.65
N PRO A 23 -13.62 -12.11 5.48
CA PRO A 23 -12.48 -12.20 4.58
C PRO A 23 -12.80 -11.80 3.12
N ARG A 24 -14.00 -12.11 2.63
CA ARG A 24 -14.39 -11.79 1.26
C ARG A 24 -14.58 -10.29 1.07
N SER A 25 -15.32 -9.64 1.98
CA SER A 25 -15.45 -8.18 2.00
C SER A 25 -14.11 -7.46 2.14
N MET A 26 -13.18 -8.00 2.95
CA MET A 26 -11.82 -7.47 3.09
C MET A 26 -11.01 -7.58 1.80
N ARG A 27 -11.09 -8.73 1.11
CA ARG A 27 -10.44 -8.94 -0.19
C ARG A 27 -10.97 -7.95 -1.23
N ASP A 28 -12.29 -7.84 -1.36
CA ASP A 28 -12.93 -6.95 -2.34
C ASP A 28 -12.54 -5.48 -2.08
N ALA A 29 -12.49 -5.09 -0.79
CA ALA A 29 -12.07 -3.75 -0.40
C ALA A 29 -10.58 -3.49 -0.69
N LEU A 30 -9.70 -4.46 -0.46
CA LEU A 30 -8.27 -4.37 -0.84
C LEU A 30 -8.07 -4.29 -2.35
N GLN A 31 -8.87 -5.03 -3.13
CA GLN A 31 -8.84 -4.94 -4.59
C GLN A 31 -9.26 -3.54 -5.07
N ALA A 32 -10.34 -2.99 -4.50
CA ALA A 32 -10.78 -1.63 -4.79
C ALA A 32 -9.73 -0.57 -4.40
N ALA A 33 -9.11 -0.72 -3.22
CA ALA A 33 -8.02 0.15 -2.79
C ALA A 33 -6.80 0.05 -3.71
N THR A 34 -6.45 -1.16 -4.15
CA THR A 34 -5.36 -1.40 -5.12
C THR A 34 -5.61 -0.68 -6.44
N ALA A 35 -6.84 -0.77 -6.97
CA ALA A 35 -7.24 -0.06 -8.17
C ALA A 35 -7.17 1.46 -7.98
N PHE A 36 -7.68 1.97 -6.85
CA PHE A 36 -7.63 3.39 -6.52
C PHE A 36 -6.20 3.91 -6.45
N VAL A 37 -5.33 3.26 -5.68
CA VAL A 37 -3.95 3.73 -5.53
C VAL A 37 -3.14 3.54 -6.80
N THR A 38 -3.48 2.61 -7.69
CA THR A 38 -2.79 2.38 -8.97
C THR A 38 -3.24 3.33 -10.07
N SER A 39 -4.36 4.04 -9.91
CA SER A 39 -4.91 4.95 -10.92
C SER A 39 -3.85 5.93 -11.47
N PRO A 40 -3.87 6.24 -12.78
CA PRO A 40 -3.02 7.28 -13.38
C PRO A 40 -3.16 8.64 -12.69
N ASP A 41 -4.35 8.97 -12.15
CA ASP A 41 -4.59 10.23 -11.43
C ASP A 41 -3.70 10.36 -10.17
N ARG A 42 -3.22 9.23 -9.64
CA ARG A 42 -2.35 9.15 -8.46
C ARG A 42 -0.87 9.22 -8.80
N PHE A 43 -0.51 9.31 -10.09
CA PHE A 43 0.89 9.41 -10.52
C PHE A 43 1.60 10.59 -9.87
N LYS A 44 0.94 11.76 -9.82
CA LYS A 44 1.47 12.96 -9.17
C LYS A 44 1.87 12.69 -7.72
N ASN A 45 1.02 12.01 -6.93
CA ASN A 45 1.30 11.70 -5.53
C ASN A 45 2.52 10.77 -5.38
N ARG A 46 2.65 9.76 -6.28
CA ARG A 46 3.83 8.87 -6.30
C ARG A 46 5.10 9.63 -6.67
N LEU A 47 5.02 10.50 -7.68
CA LEU A 47 6.14 11.33 -8.11
C LEU A 47 6.57 12.31 -7.02
N ASP A 48 5.64 12.95 -6.32
CA ASP A 48 5.93 13.84 -5.20
C ASP A 48 6.67 13.08 -4.08
N ARG A 49 6.27 11.82 -3.80
CA ARG A 49 6.99 10.96 -2.85
C ARG A 49 8.43 10.68 -3.31
N ALA A 50 8.64 10.42 -4.60
CA ALA A 50 9.98 10.21 -5.17
C ALA A 50 10.85 11.48 -5.09
N VAL A 51 10.28 12.65 -5.38
CA VAL A 51 10.97 13.95 -5.28
C VAL A 51 11.39 14.24 -3.84
N ILE A 52 10.52 13.96 -2.86
CA ILE A 52 10.85 14.11 -1.44
C ILE A 52 12.02 13.20 -1.05
N ILE A 53 11.98 11.92 -1.44
CA ILE A 53 13.05 10.96 -1.17
C ILE A 53 14.37 11.44 -1.81
N ALA A 54 14.35 11.85 -3.07
CA ALA A 54 15.53 12.36 -3.77
C ALA A 54 16.11 13.62 -3.09
N GLY A 55 15.23 14.49 -2.56
CA GLY A 55 15.60 15.71 -1.84
C GLY A 55 16.36 15.47 -0.53
N THR A 56 16.41 14.25 -0.02
CA THR A 56 17.20 13.91 1.19
C THR A 56 18.69 13.76 0.92
N ARG A 57 19.11 13.60 -0.35
CA ARG A 57 20.53 13.43 -0.70
C ARG A 57 21.36 14.63 -0.23
N GLY A 58 22.38 14.37 0.58
CA GLY A 58 23.25 15.39 1.16
C GLY A 58 22.63 16.20 2.30
N ARG A 59 21.45 15.82 2.82
CA ARG A 59 20.72 16.54 3.87
C ARG A 59 20.35 15.60 5.02
N ALA A 60 21.31 15.31 5.90
CA ALA A 60 21.16 14.34 6.98
C ALA A 60 19.92 14.58 7.88
N ALA A 61 19.72 15.82 8.34
CA ALA A 61 18.56 16.16 9.16
C ALA A 61 17.22 15.87 8.46
N PHE A 62 17.13 16.13 7.16
CA PHE A 62 15.92 15.86 6.39
C PHE A 62 15.72 14.35 6.12
N ALA A 63 16.81 13.60 5.93
CA ALA A 63 16.76 12.14 5.86
C ALA A 63 16.22 11.51 7.16
N ASP A 64 16.66 12.02 8.32
CA ASP A 64 16.19 11.56 9.63
C ASP A 64 14.68 11.84 9.84
N GLU A 65 14.21 13.02 9.45
CA GLU A 65 12.79 13.36 9.49
C GLU A 65 11.95 12.44 8.60
N LEU A 66 12.43 12.19 7.38
CA LEU A 66 11.78 11.26 6.45
C LEU A 66 11.74 9.84 7.02
N ALA A 67 12.84 9.36 7.60
CA ALA A 67 12.92 8.05 8.22
C ALA A 67 11.91 7.89 9.36
N LYS A 68 11.79 8.91 10.24
CA LYS A 68 10.78 8.91 11.32
C LYS A 68 9.36 8.81 10.79
N ALA A 69 9.02 9.61 9.77
CA ALA A 69 7.69 9.58 9.17
C ALA A 69 7.39 8.25 8.47
N GLN A 70 8.38 7.67 7.77
CA GLN A 70 8.26 6.37 7.12
C GLN A 70 8.10 5.22 8.14
N THR A 71 8.81 5.28 9.25
CA THR A 71 8.64 4.34 10.37
C THR A 71 7.24 4.45 10.95
N ALA A 72 6.76 5.67 11.23
CA ALA A 72 5.42 5.88 11.76
C ALA A 72 4.30 5.34 10.83
N LEU A 73 4.41 5.56 9.52
CA LEU A 73 3.51 4.96 8.53
C LEU A 73 3.50 3.43 8.63
N THR A 74 4.69 2.84 8.66
CA THR A 74 4.85 1.38 8.70
C THR A 74 4.28 0.78 9.99
N ASP A 75 4.56 1.42 11.13
CA ASP A 75 4.07 1.00 12.44
C ASP A 75 2.54 1.04 12.50
N ARG A 76 1.92 2.08 11.96
CA ARG A 76 0.46 2.18 11.92
C ARG A 76 -0.16 1.14 10.99
N MET A 77 0.43 0.88 9.82
CA MET A 77 -0.02 -0.20 8.94
C MET A 77 0.09 -1.58 9.62
N MET A 78 1.12 -1.81 10.43
CA MET A 78 1.22 -3.06 11.20
C MET A 78 0.07 -3.23 12.18
N VAL A 79 -0.33 -2.16 12.87
CA VAL A 79 -1.47 -2.20 13.79
C VAL A 79 -2.75 -2.60 13.05
N LEU A 80 -2.99 -2.02 11.86
CA LEU A 80 -4.14 -2.38 11.03
C LEU A 80 -4.11 -3.83 10.55
N LEU A 81 -2.94 -4.33 10.16
CA LEU A 81 -2.77 -5.73 9.74
C LEU A 81 -3.00 -6.70 10.91
N LEU A 82 -2.54 -6.35 12.11
CA LEU A 82 -2.78 -7.13 13.32
C LEU A 82 -4.25 -7.14 13.71
N ASP A 83 -4.93 -5.98 13.69
CA ASP A 83 -6.39 -5.90 13.92
C ASP A 83 -7.17 -6.75 12.92
N ALA A 84 -6.85 -6.64 11.63
CA ALA A 84 -7.47 -7.44 10.59
C ALA A 84 -7.27 -8.95 10.83
N GLN A 85 -6.08 -9.37 11.27
CA GLN A 85 -5.81 -10.77 11.60
C GLN A 85 -6.55 -11.25 12.85
N GLU A 86 -6.59 -10.43 13.91
CA GLU A 86 -7.33 -10.74 15.14
C GLU A 86 -8.84 -10.91 14.87
N ARG A 87 -9.38 -10.12 13.93
CA ARG A 87 -10.76 -10.23 13.43
C ARG A 87 -10.98 -11.39 12.44
N GLY A 88 -9.95 -12.17 12.14
CA GLY A 88 -10.01 -13.29 11.19
C GLY A 88 -10.23 -12.88 9.74
N LEU A 89 -9.98 -11.61 9.38
CA LEU A 89 -10.19 -11.08 8.03
C LEU A 89 -9.03 -11.41 7.08
N VAL A 90 -7.83 -11.56 7.63
CA VAL A 90 -6.60 -11.91 6.90
C VAL A 90 -5.78 -12.93 7.70
N ARG A 91 -4.88 -13.62 7.02
CA ARG A 91 -3.94 -14.59 7.59
C ARG A 91 -2.52 -14.20 7.25
N LEU A 92 -1.77 -13.67 8.22
CA LEU A 92 -0.39 -13.28 8.00
C LEU A 92 0.55 -14.48 8.16
N ARG A 93 1.27 -14.83 7.10
CA ARG A 93 2.34 -15.86 7.13
C ARG A 93 3.73 -15.28 7.38
N HIS A 94 3.86 -13.97 7.25
CA HIS A 94 5.09 -13.21 7.45
C HIS A 94 4.89 -12.13 8.50
N SER A 95 5.98 -11.48 8.93
CA SER A 95 5.89 -10.41 9.91
C SER A 95 4.98 -9.28 9.39
N PRO A 96 4.10 -8.70 10.23
CA PRO A 96 3.24 -7.58 9.82
C PRO A 96 4.03 -6.41 9.23
N ARG A 97 5.26 -6.17 9.75
CA ARG A 97 6.15 -5.12 9.22
C ARG A 97 6.55 -5.40 7.78
N THR A 98 6.97 -6.62 7.48
CA THR A 98 7.37 -7.03 6.13
C THR A 98 6.20 -6.92 5.16
N VAL A 99 5.01 -7.35 5.57
CA VAL A 99 3.78 -7.24 4.77
C VAL A 99 3.44 -5.76 4.50
N ALA A 100 3.48 -4.90 5.53
CA ALA A 100 3.25 -3.47 5.38
C ALA A 100 4.26 -2.80 4.43
N GLN A 101 5.54 -3.17 4.53
CA GLN A 101 6.59 -2.66 3.65
C GLN A 101 6.38 -3.14 2.21
N MET A 102 5.98 -4.39 1.99
CA MET A 102 5.67 -4.91 0.67
C MET A 102 4.51 -4.12 0.02
N ILE A 103 3.39 -3.92 0.74
CA ILE A 103 2.23 -3.16 0.24
C ILE A 103 2.66 -1.75 -0.19
N GLN A 104 3.51 -1.09 0.61
CA GLN A 104 4.06 0.22 0.26
C GLN A 104 4.99 0.16 -0.96
N ALA A 105 5.82 -0.89 -1.06
CA ALA A 105 6.75 -1.08 -2.16
C ALA A 105 6.03 -1.27 -3.49
N VAL A 106 4.98 -2.09 -3.54
CA VAL A 106 4.18 -2.26 -4.77
C VAL A 106 3.41 -0.98 -5.11
N THR A 107 2.88 -0.28 -4.10
CA THR A 107 2.17 0.99 -4.35
C THR A 107 3.12 2.06 -4.92
N PHE A 108 4.32 2.20 -4.36
CA PHE A 108 5.30 3.17 -4.83
C PHE A 108 5.96 2.74 -6.15
N GLY A 109 6.27 1.45 -6.30
CA GLY A 109 6.97 0.88 -7.45
C GLY A 109 6.26 1.06 -8.78
N ARG A 110 4.94 1.31 -8.78
CA ARG A 110 4.18 1.64 -9.99
C ARG A 110 4.78 2.82 -10.76
N ILE A 111 5.46 3.74 -10.07
CA ILE A 111 6.14 4.90 -10.69
C ILE A 111 7.10 4.51 -11.81
N VAL A 112 7.71 3.31 -11.75
CA VAL A 112 8.63 2.82 -12.79
C VAL A 112 7.92 2.73 -14.15
N ALA A 113 6.76 2.07 -14.18
CA ALA A 113 5.98 1.90 -15.40
C ALA A 113 5.36 3.21 -15.90
N GLU A 114 5.13 4.18 -15.01
CA GLU A 114 4.52 5.47 -15.36
C GLU A 114 5.49 6.50 -15.93
N LEU A 115 6.79 6.29 -15.70
CA LEU A 115 7.86 7.07 -16.32
C LEU A 115 8.19 6.58 -17.73
N GLU A 116 7.69 5.41 -18.13
CA GLU A 116 7.82 4.90 -19.49
C GLU A 116 6.95 5.72 -20.46
N GLN A 117 7.35 5.77 -21.73
CA GLN A 117 6.65 6.56 -22.75
C GLN A 117 5.33 5.94 -23.22
N HIS A 118 4.92 4.76 -22.70
CA HIS A 118 3.77 4.00 -23.20
C HIS A 118 2.91 3.34 -22.10
N PRO A 119 2.37 4.08 -21.11
CA PRO A 119 1.40 3.51 -20.20
C PRO A 119 0.07 3.27 -20.96
N SER A 120 -0.24 2.01 -21.29
CA SER A 120 -1.55 1.63 -21.81
C SER A 120 -2.52 1.34 -20.66
N PRO A 121 -3.85 1.55 -20.85
CA PRO A 121 -4.85 1.08 -19.89
C PRO A 121 -4.72 -0.41 -19.56
N GLU A 122 -4.32 -1.22 -20.53
CA GLU A 122 -4.05 -2.66 -20.36
C GLU A 122 -2.89 -2.93 -19.38
N SER A 123 -1.82 -2.13 -19.43
CA SER A 123 -0.70 -2.22 -18.48
C SER A 123 -1.12 -1.89 -17.05
N VAL A 124 -2.00 -0.89 -16.88
CA VAL A 124 -2.57 -0.54 -15.57
C VAL A 124 -3.42 -1.69 -15.04
N GLN A 125 -4.29 -2.26 -15.88
CA GLN A 125 -5.15 -3.37 -15.48
C GLN A 125 -4.34 -4.62 -15.13
N SER A 126 -3.32 -4.95 -15.92
CA SER A 126 -2.41 -6.07 -15.67
C SER A 126 -1.68 -5.91 -14.33
N TRP A 127 -1.21 -4.70 -14.01
CA TRP A 127 -0.61 -4.40 -12.71
C TRP A 127 -1.59 -4.62 -11.55
N ILE A 128 -2.83 -4.12 -11.67
CA ILE A 128 -3.86 -4.30 -10.64
C ILE A 128 -4.15 -5.79 -10.41
N SER A 129 -4.31 -6.56 -11.49
CA SER A 129 -4.54 -8.01 -11.39
C SER A 129 -3.39 -8.72 -10.69
N MET A 130 -2.15 -8.48 -11.12
CA MET A 130 -0.96 -9.09 -10.53
C MET A 130 -0.81 -8.74 -9.04
N VAL A 131 -1.01 -7.48 -8.65
CA VAL A 131 -0.94 -7.07 -7.24
C VAL A 131 -2.06 -7.71 -6.43
N THR A 132 -3.27 -7.83 -7.00
CA THR A 132 -4.40 -8.49 -6.33
C THR A 132 -4.11 -9.97 -6.10
N GLU A 133 -3.61 -10.69 -7.11
CA GLU A 133 -3.20 -12.10 -6.98
C GLU A 133 -2.11 -12.29 -5.92
N LEU A 134 -1.13 -11.38 -5.87
CA LEU A 134 -0.08 -11.40 -4.87
C LEU A 134 -0.63 -11.17 -3.46
N LEU A 135 -1.57 -10.23 -3.29
CA LEU A 135 -2.22 -9.97 -2.00
C LEU A 135 -3.14 -11.13 -1.58
N ASP A 136 -3.83 -11.77 -2.52
CA ASP A 136 -4.63 -12.97 -2.30
C ASP A 136 -3.79 -14.07 -1.65
N HIS A 137 -2.66 -14.41 -2.28
CA HIS A 137 -1.77 -15.42 -1.75
C HIS A 137 -1.15 -15.05 -0.40
N LEU A 138 -0.86 -13.77 -0.20
CA LEU A 138 -0.20 -13.31 1.03
C LEU A 138 -1.15 -13.25 2.23
N LEU A 139 -2.43 -12.92 2.00
CA LEU A 139 -3.37 -12.53 3.05
C LEU A 139 -4.59 -13.45 3.18
N PHE A 140 -4.97 -14.19 2.14
CA PHE A 140 -6.26 -14.88 2.09
C PHE A 140 -6.20 -16.39 1.84
N ASP A 141 -5.02 -16.96 1.55
CA ASP A 141 -4.85 -18.41 1.38
C ASP A 141 -5.43 -19.21 2.57
N GLY A 142 -6.40 -20.08 2.29
CA GLY A 142 -7.07 -20.91 3.29
C GLY A 142 -8.12 -20.18 4.15
N LEU A 143 -8.45 -18.93 3.85
CA LEU A 143 -9.58 -18.20 4.44
C LEU A 143 -10.81 -18.16 3.55
N LEU A 144 -10.62 -18.27 2.23
CA LEU A 144 -11.70 -18.16 1.24
C LEU A 144 -12.17 -19.51 0.67
N ASP A 145 -11.51 -20.60 1.08
CA ASP A 145 -11.76 -21.97 0.60
C ASP A 145 -12.89 -22.69 1.38
N GLY A 146 -13.75 -21.93 2.07
CA GLY A 146 -14.87 -22.42 2.90
C GLY A 146 -16.23 -21.89 2.45
#